data_AF-A0A3M1J9B8-F1
#
_entry.id   AF-A0A3M1J9B8-F1
#
_cell.length_a   1.000
_cell.length_b   1.000
_cell.length_c   1.000
_cell.angle_alpha   90.00
_cell.angle_beta   90.00
_cell.angle_gamma   90.00
#
_symmetry.space_group_name_H-M   'P 1'
#
loop_
_entity.id
_entity.type
_entity.pdbx_description
1 polymer ?
#
loop_
_entity_poly.entity_id
_entity_poly.type
_entity_poly.pdbx_seq_one_letter_code
_entity_poly.pdbx_strand_id
1 'polypeptide(L)'
;FLSLPPDADDLGLLLRLFGNLPPVERQSAQKMLQTPLRWMESSVLPGGEIPVWFTPDDAPPEAPLLVWGHHCAATEINLLLGLIAFDWPGYHRLIERSAGSVLARFDRHGLGAALYYGPGYTLWVGFELLAQLAARPVSAPLAQKLDAAGRQLGGWFDEFARRPGLSAQESALALLASRRAPDGGYLRSEWAANLLRRQRHDGSWAAESLFLIPHPARQSGWYASRLVTTALCYRALKLFEQEK
;
A
#
# COMPACT_ATOMS: atom_id res chain seq x y z
N PHE A 1 -7.47 -20.02 19.37
CA PHE A 1 -6.87 -19.28 18.24
C PHE A 1 -6.18 -18.07 18.85
N LEU A 2 -4.85 -18.01 18.76
CA LEU A 2 -4.11 -16.79 19.13
C LEU A 2 -4.63 -15.68 18.21
N SER A 3 -5.15 -14.60 18.79
CA SER A 3 -5.53 -13.41 18.03
C SER A 3 -4.28 -12.90 17.32
N LEU A 4 -4.30 -12.87 15.99
CA LEU A 4 -3.21 -12.25 15.23
C LEU A 4 -3.10 -10.79 15.69
N PRO A 5 -1.88 -10.29 15.98
CA PRO A 5 -1.70 -8.88 16.28
C PRO A 5 -2.12 -8.04 15.07
N PRO A 6 -2.56 -6.79 15.27
CA PRO A 6 -2.85 -5.92 14.15
C PRO A 6 -1.57 -5.67 13.35
N ASP A 7 -1.71 -5.68 12.03
CA ASP A 7 -0.62 -5.37 11.12
C ASP A 7 -0.72 -3.95 10.54
N ALA A 8 0.39 -3.47 10.00
CA ALA A 8 0.54 -2.15 9.42
C ALA A 8 -0.39 -1.91 8.23
N ASP A 9 -0.67 -2.94 7.44
CA ASP A 9 -1.50 -2.85 6.25
C ASP A 9 -2.97 -2.65 6.62
N ASP A 10 -3.48 -3.50 7.51
CA ASP A 10 -4.85 -3.42 8.03
C ASP A 10 -5.08 -2.10 8.76
N LEU A 11 -4.16 -1.68 9.64
CA LEU A 11 -4.26 -0.39 10.32
C LEU A 11 -4.26 0.77 9.31
N GLY A 12 -3.38 0.72 8.31
CA GLY A 12 -3.32 1.71 7.23
C GLY A 12 -4.64 1.84 6.48
N LEU A 13 -5.25 0.72 6.09
CA LEU A 13 -6.53 0.69 5.40
C LEU A 13 -7.67 1.23 6.28
N LEU A 14 -7.72 0.85 7.56
CA LEU A 14 -8.72 1.35 8.51
C LEU A 14 -8.63 2.87 8.68
N LEU A 15 -7.42 3.42 8.80
CA LEU A 15 -7.19 4.87 8.91
C LEU A 15 -7.64 5.62 7.65
N ARG A 16 -7.47 5.04 6.46
CA ARG A 16 -8.00 5.63 5.20
C ARG A 16 -9.52 5.62 5.15
N LEU A 17 -10.16 4.60 5.74
CA LEU A 17 -11.62 4.51 5.82
C LEU A 17 -12.22 5.45 6.86
N PHE A 18 -11.48 5.75 7.94
CA PHE A 18 -11.93 6.62 9.02
C PHE A 18 -12.49 7.97 8.53
N GLY A 19 -11.83 8.59 7.55
CA GLY A 19 -12.28 9.86 6.95
C GLY A 19 -13.65 9.78 6.26
N ASN A 20 -14.06 8.58 5.83
CA ASN A 20 -15.35 8.35 5.17
C ASN A 20 -16.48 7.98 6.14
N LEU A 21 -16.19 7.80 7.43
CA LEU A 21 -17.21 7.46 8.43
C LEU A 21 -18.14 8.65 8.70
N PRO A 22 -19.44 8.41 8.96
CA PRO A 22 -20.36 9.43 9.46
C PRO A 22 -19.85 10.06 10.76
N PRO A 23 -20.15 11.35 11.04
CA PRO A 23 -19.66 12.03 12.25
C PRO A 23 -19.97 11.30 13.57
N VAL A 24 -21.14 10.65 13.67
CA VAL A 24 -21.55 9.89 14.86
C VAL A 24 -20.69 8.65 15.11
N GLU A 25 -20.20 8.00 14.06
CA GLU A 25 -19.37 6.79 14.15
C GLU A 25 -17.89 7.14 14.40
N ARG A 26 -17.43 8.31 13.95
CA ARG A 26 -16.03 8.74 14.09
C ARG A 26 -15.57 8.77 15.54
N GLN A 27 -16.41 9.21 16.48
CA GLN A 27 -16.01 9.27 17.89
C GLN A 27 -15.73 7.88 18.47
N SER A 28 -16.57 6.89 18.15
CA SER A 28 -16.38 5.51 18.58
C SER A 28 -15.16 4.90 17.90
N ALA A 29 -15.05 5.07 16.58
CA ALA A 29 -13.92 4.60 15.79
C ALA A 29 -12.58 5.18 16.29
N GLN A 30 -12.54 6.47 16.64
CA GLN A 30 -11.34 7.10 17.15
C GLN A 30 -10.88 6.49 18.46
N LYS A 31 -11.80 6.15 19.38
CA LYS A 31 -11.48 5.42 20.60
C LYS A 31 -10.92 4.03 20.30
N MET A 32 -11.52 3.30 19.35
CA MET A 32 -11.06 1.97 18.95
C MET A 32 -9.65 2.01 18.32
N LEU A 33 -9.31 3.08 17.60
CA LEU A 33 -7.99 3.25 16.97
C LEU A 33 -6.87 3.60 17.96
N GLN A 34 -7.17 4.10 19.16
CA GLN A 34 -6.15 4.51 20.14
C GLN A 34 -5.20 3.37 20.53
N THR A 35 -5.73 2.17 20.73
CA THR A 35 -4.91 1.00 21.12
C THR A 35 -3.96 0.56 19.99
N PRO A 36 -4.42 0.26 18.77
CA PRO A 36 -3.51 -0.13 17.69
C PRO A 36 -2.54 0.99 17.28
N LEU A 37 -2.93 2.27 17.38
CA LEU A 37 -2.00 3.39 17.14
C LEU A 37 -0.87 3.44 18.18
N ARG A 38 -1.16 3.19 19.47
CA ARG A 38 -0.12 3.10 20.50
C ARG A 38 0.83 1.93 20.27
N TRP A 39 0.31 0.74 19.92
CA TRP A 39 1.14 -0.41 19.58
C TRP A 39 2.00 -0.16 18.34
N MET A 40 1.47 0.56 17.35
CA MET A 40 2.23 0.99 16.19
C MET A 40 3.38 1.91 16.60
N GLU A 41 3.11 2.96 17.37
CA GLU A 41 4.11 3.95 17.81
C GLU A 41 5.24 3.30 18.62
N SER A 42 4.92 2.32 19.47
CA SER A 42 5.93 1.57 20.24
C SER A 42 6.74 0.57 19.40
N SER A 43 6.21 0.16 18.25
CA SER A 43 6.83 -0.84 17.36
C SER A 43 7.72 -0.23 16.26
N VAL A 44 7.59 1.07 15.95
CA VAL A 44 8.41 1.73 14.92
C VAL A 44 9.87 1.80 15.38
N LEU A 45 10.79 1.31 14.53
CA LEU A 45 12.22 1.33 14.85
C LEU A 45 12.80 2.75 14.79
N PRO A 46 13.92 3.03 15.48
CA PRO A 46 14.55 4.35 15.49
C PRO A 46 14.89 4.91 14.09
N GLY A 47 15.18 4.04 13.12
CA GLY A 47 15.44 4.43 11.72
C GLY A 47 14.18 4.75 10.91
N GLY A 48 12.99 4.56 11.48
CA GLY A 48 11.70 4.75 10.80
C GLY A 48 11.16 3.50 10.12
N GLU A 49 11.85 2.37 10.18
CA GLU A 49 11.30 1.11 9.72
C GLU A 49 10.03 0.77 10.50
N ILE A 50 8.95 0.49 9.79
CA ILE A 50 7.69 0.04 10.37
C ILE A 50 7.65 -1.48 10.21
N PRO A 51 7.48 -2.25 11.29
CA PRO A 51 7.29 -3.68 11.17
C PRO A 51 5.92 -3.99 10.58
N VAL A 52 5.79 -5.15 9.93
CA VAL A 52 4.49 -5.63 9.44
C VAL A 52 3.53 -5.81 10.60
N TRP A 53 3.96 -6.40 11.71
CA TRP A 53 3.14 -6.71 12.87
C TRP A 53 3.48 -5.80 14.04
N PHE A 54 2.47 -5.29 14.75
CA PHE A 54 2.68 -4.52 15.98
C PHE A 54 2.61 -5.42 17.20
N THR A 55 3.52 -5.23 18.14
CA THR A 55 3.55 -6.04 19.36
C THR A 55 2.63 -5.40 20.41
N PRO A 56 1.59 -6.09 20.90
CA PRO A 56 0.80 -5.62 22.03
C PRO A 56 1.66 -5.38 23.27
N ASP A 57 1.32 -4.38 24.08
CA ASP A 57 2.09 -4.02 25.29
C ASP A 57 2.23 -5.18 26.30
N ASP A 58 1.27 -6.11 26.30
CA ASP A 58 1.21 -7.30 27.16
C ASP A 58 1.74 -8.57 26.48
N ALA A 59 2.24 -8.49 25.25
CA ALA A 59 2.74 -9.66 24.54
C ALA A 59 4.07 -10.15 25.13
N PRO A 60 4.26 -11.48 25.26
CA PRO A 60 5.53 -12.03 25.71
C PRO A 60 6.64 -11.71 24.71
N PRO A 61 7.87 -11.41 25.18
CA PRO A 61 9.00 -10.98 24.35
C PRO A 61 9.46 -12.00 23.29
N GLU A 62 8.95 -13.24 23.34
CA GLU A 62 9.36 -14.36 22.46
C GLU A 62 8.32 -14.74 21.40
N ALA A 63 7.26 -13.95 21.17
CA ALA A 63 6.32 -14.24 20.10
C ALA A 63 7.08 -14.32 18.74
N PRO A 64 7.02 -15.44 18.00
CA PRO A 64 7.90 -15.68 16.86
C PRO A 64 7.42 -14.90 15.62
N LEU A 65 7.47 -13.58 15.68
CA LEU A 65 7.27 -12.67 14.55
C LEU A 65 8.35 -12.87 13.47
N LEU A 66 9.46 -13.54 13.83
CA LEU A 66 10.58 -13.89 12.95
C LEU A 66 10.17 -14.80 11.77
N VAL A 67 9.12 -15.60 11.92
CA VAL A 67 8.67 -16.55 10.87
C VAL A 67 7.83 -15.84 9.80
N TRP A 68 7.27 -14.67 10.09
CA TRP A 68 6.32 -13.98 9.23
C TRP A 68 6.90 -12.80 8.46
N GLY A 69 8.23 -12.61 8.55
CA GLY A 69 9.01 -11.54 7.94
C GLY A 69 8.71 -10.15 8.53
N HIS A 70 9.76 -9.38 8.80
CA HIS A 70 9.64 -8.18 9.62
C HIS A 70 9.21 -6.93 8.85
N HIS A 71 9.50 -6.84 7.55
CA HIS A 71 9.32 -5.60 6.80
C HIS A 71 8.83 -5.87 5.38
N CYS A 72 7.86 -5.09 4.92
CA CYS A 72 7.39 -5.08 3.55
C CYS A 72 7.08 -3.64 3.16
N ALA A 73 7.77 -3.09 2.16
CA ALA A 73 7.58 -1.70 1.77
C ALA A 73 6.11 -1.37 1.46
N ALA A 74 5.37 -2.28 0.82
CA ALA A 74 3.96 -2.07 0.52
C ALA A 74 3.07 -1.93 1.77
N THR A 75 3.27 -2.75 2.80
CA THR A 75 2.50 -2.66 4.05
C THR A 75 2.83 -1.37 4.80
N GLU A 76 4.11 -0.99 4.83
CA GLU A 76 4.54 0.27 5.43
C GLU A 76 3.95 1.48 4.68
N ILE A 77 3.95 1.44 3.35
CA ILE A 77 3.35 2.49 2.52
C ILE A 77 1.85 2.62 2.82
N ASN A 78 1.11 1.52 2.93
CA ASN A 78 -0.32 1.57 3.24
C ASN A 78 -0.58 2.20 4.62
N LEU A 79 0.25 1.91 5.62
CA LEU A 79 0.19 2.61 6.91
C LEU A 79 0.45 4.10 6.77
N LEU A 80 1.53 4.49 6.05
CA LEU A 80 1.88 5.90 5.85
C LEU A 80 0.74 6.65 5.16
N LEU A 81 0.14 6.07 4.12
CA LEU A 81 -1.04 6.62 3.46
C LEU A 81 -2.24 6.77 4.41
N GLY A 82 -2.42 5.82 5.33
CA GLY A 82 -3.42 5.89 6.40
C GLY A 82 -3.17 7.04 7.37
N LEU A 83 -1.95 7.15 7.91
CA LEU A 83 -1.59 8.23 8.83
C LEU A 83 -1.71 9.62 8.18
N ILE A 84 -1.30 9.73 6.91
CA ILE A 84 -1.45 10.95 6.11
C ILE A 84 -2.93 11.37 5.99
N ALA A 85 -3.84 10.40 5.78
CA ALA A 85 -5.27 10.66 5.65
C ALA A 85 -5.95 10.92 6.99
N PHE A 86 -5.43 10.33 8.08
CA PHE A 86 -6.00 10.40 9.42
C PHE A 86 -5.62 11.69 10.16
N ASP A 87 -4.32 11.96 10.33
CA ASP A 87 -3.82 13.10 11.10
C ASP A 87 -2.38 13.45 10.69
N TRP A 88 -2.23 14.15 9.57
CA TRP A 88 -0.93 14.60 9.10
C TRP A 88 -0.15 15.42 10.16
N PRO A 89 -0.73 16.48 10.78
CA PRO A 89 -0.01 17.27 11.78
C PRO A 89 0.55 16.43 12.94
N GLY A 90 -0.25 15.49 13.46
CA GLY A 90 0.15 14.62 14.57
C GLY A 90 1.27 13.64 14.20
N TYR A 91 1.26 13.12 12.97
CA TYR A 91 2.18 12.06 12.56
C TYR A 91 3.32 12.49 11.62
N HIS A 92 3.43 13.77 11.23
CA HIS A 92 4.36 14.21 10.17
C HIS A 92 5.82 13.75 10.38
N ARG A 93 6.36 13.82 11.61
CA ARG A 93 7.76 13.40 11.88
C ARG A 93 7.97 11.91 11.67
N LEU A 94 7.01 11.09 12.12
CA LEU A 94 7.03 9.65 11.90
C LEU A 94 6.91 9.37 10.40
N ILE A 95 5.95 10.00 9.73
CA ILE A 95 5.71 9.83 8.30
C ILE A 95 6.97 10.15 7.49
N GLU A 96 7.63 11.28 7.74
CA GLU A 96 8.84 11.64 6.99
C GLU A 96 9.99 10.67 7.22
N ARG A 97 10.24 10.30 8.48
CA ARG A 97 11.31 9.37 8.85
C ARG A 97 11.08 8.01 8.20
N SER A 98 9.87 7.48 8.32
CA SER A 98 9.48 6.18 7.77
C SER A 98 9.43 6.18 6.24
N ALA A 99 8.90 7.23 5.61
CA ALA A 99 8.99 7.40 4.16
C ALA A 99 10.45 7.41 3.70
N GLY A 100 11.33 8.16 4.38
CA GLY A 100 12.76 8.17 4.10
C GLY A 100 13.41 6.78 4.18
N SER A 101 12.99 5.94 5.13
CA SER A 101 13.43 4.55 5.28
C SER A 101 12.91 3.65 4.14
N VAL A 102 11.63 3.76 3.77
CA VAL A 102 11.03 3.06 2.62
C VAL A 102 11.77 3.39 1.32
N LEU A 103 11.99 4.67 1.04
CA LEU A 103 12.68 5.11 -0.19
C LEU A 103 14.11 4.59 -0.25
N ALA A 104 14.82 4.57 0.88
CA ALA A 104 16.16 3.97 0.96
C ALA A 104 16.16 2.44 0.75
N ARG A 105 15.05 1.75 1.01
CA ARG A 105 14.91 0.32 0.66
C ARG A 105 14.60 0.12 -0.81
N PHE A 106 13.81 0.99 -1.44
CA PHE A 106 13.65 0.95 -2.90
C PHE A 106 14.97 1.19 -3.63
N ASP A 107 15.79 2.12 -3.16
CA ASP A 107 17.14 2.33 -3.71
C ASP A 107 17.99 1.06 -3.66
N ARG A 108 17.99 0.35 -2.51
CA ARG A 108 18.82 -0.85 -2.30
C ARG A 108 18.29 -2.14 -2.92
N HIS A 109 16.97 -2.35 -2.92
CA HIS A 109 16.35 -3.64 -3.22
C HIS A 109 15.36 -3.60 -4.38
N GLY A 110 15.14 -2.43 -4.96
CA GLY A 110 14.13 -2.21 -5.98
C GLY A 110 12.72 -2.57 -5.49
N LEU A 111 11.89 -3.06 -6.42
CA LEU A 111 10.56 -3.58 -6.09
C LEU A 111 10.60 -4.81 -5.17
N GLY A 112 11.77 -5.47 -5.02
CA GLY A 112 11.98 -6.56 -4.06
C GLY A 112 11.84 -6.13 -2.59
N ALA A 113 11.82 -4.83 -2.29
CA ALA A 113 11.52 -4.33 -0.95
C ALA A 113 10.08 -4.64 -0.48
N ALA A 114 9.17 -4.92 -1.42
CA ALA A 114 7.78 -5.27 -1.13
C ALA A 114 7.57 -6.79 -1.14
N LEU A 115 8.19 -7.49 -0.18
CA LEU A 115 8.31 -8.95 -0.14
C LEU A 115 7.00 -9.74 -0.35
N TYR A 116 5.87 -9.23 0.10
CA TYR A 116 4.59 -9.93 -0.01
C TYR A 116 3.78 -9.56 -1.23
N TYR A 117 4.09 -8.44 -1.90
CA TYR A 117 3.22 -7.87 -2.92
C TYR A 117 3.85 -7.92 -4.31
N GLY A 118 3.01 -8.11 -5.32
CA GLY A 118 3.45 -8.08 -6.71
C GLY A 118 3.88 -6.67 -7.19
N PRO A 119 4.73 -6.57 -8.23
CA PRO A 119 5.24 -5.30 -8.77
C PRO A 119 4.16 -4.23 -9.02
N GLY A 120 3.04 -4.59 -9.64
CA GLY A 120 1.98 -3.64 -9.98
C GLY A 120 1.35 -2.97 -8.74
N TYR A 121 1.18 -3.72 -7.65
CA TYR A 121 0.63 -3.19 -6.41
C TYR A 121 1.62 -2.22 -5.76
N THR A 122 2.88 -2.64 -5.66
CA THR A 122 3.97 -1.83 -5.10
C THR A 122 4.16 -0.52 -5.86
N LEU A 123 4.10 -0.55 -7.20
CA LEU A 123 4.16 0.65 -8.03
C LEU A 123 3.00 1.59 -7.75
N TRP A 124 1.77 1.06 -7.68
CA TRP A 124 0.59 1.89 -7.39
C TRP A 124 0.68 2.58 -6.02
N VAL A 125 0.91 1.82 -4.95
CA VAL A 125 0.98 2.41 -3.61
C VAL A 125 2.20 3.32 -3.46
N GLY A 126 3.32 2.99 -4.11
CA GLY A 126 4.52 3.82 -4.17
C GLY A 126 4.25 5.19 -4.79
N PHE A 127 3.64 5.24 -5.99
CA PHE A 127 3.27 6.52 -6.60
C PHE A 127 2.23 7.29 -5.79
N GLU A 128 1.25 6.60 -5.20
CA GLU A 128 0.28 7.28 -4.31
C GLU A 128 0.99 7.93 -3.12
N LEU A 129 1.97 7.26 -2.50
CA LEU A 129 2.75 7.86 -1.41
C LEU A 129 3.55 9.06 -1.86
N LEU A 130 4.27 8.96 -2.98
CA LEU A 130 5.05 10.07 -3.52
C LEU A 130 4.15 11.29 -3.81
N ALA A 131 3.00 11.07 -4.45
CA ALA A 131 2.05 12.12 -4.75
C ALA A 131 1.49 12.78 -3.47
N GLN A 132 1.18 12.00 -2.44
CA GLN A 132 0.69 12.53 -1.16
C GLN A 132 1.77 13.32 -0.41
N LEU A 133 3.03 12.87 -0.44
CA LEU A 133 4.14 13.59 0.20
C LEU A 133 4.50 14.87 -0.55
N ALA A 134 4.54 14.84 -1.88
CA ALA A 134 4.83 16.00 -2.72
C ALA A 134 3.76 17.11 -2.59
N ALA A 135 2.52 16.75 -2.26
CA ALA A 135 1.43 17.71 -2.03
C ALA A 135 1.45 18.37 -0.63
N ARG A 136 2.49 18.13 0.18
CA ARG A 136 2.56 18.56 1.58
C ARG A 136 3.90 19.23 1.90
N PRO A 137 3.95 20.07 2.95
CA PRO A 137 5.21 20.61 3.42
C PRO A 137 6.05 19.47 4.02
N VAL A 138 7.11 19.08 3.32
CA VAL A 138 8.08 18.07 3.79
C VAL A 138 9.45 18.70 4.00
N SER A 139 10.29 18.08 4.83
CA SER A 139 11.68 18.51 4.99
C SER A 139 12.47 18.44 3.67
N ALA A 140 13.42 19.37 3.50
CA ALA A 140 14.26 19.44 2.29
C ALA A 140 15.00 18.12 1.97
N PRO A 141 15.56 17.39 2.96
CA PRO A 141 16.17 16.08 2.69
C PRO A 141 15.18 15.04 2.15
N LEU A 142 13.93 15.04 2.62
CA LEU A 142 12.91 14.15 2.09
C LEU A 142 12.49 14.57 0.67
N ALA A 143 12.27 15.87 0.44
CA ALA A 143 11.91 16.38 -0.89
C ALA A 143 12.89 15.93 -1.99
N GLN A 144 14.20 16.00 -1.73
CA GLN A 144 15.22 15.52 -2.68
C GLN A 144 15.12 14.02 -2.96
N LYS A 145 14.76 13.22 -1.96
CA LYS A 145 14.54 11.76 -2.13
C LYS A 145 13.28 11.45 -2.93
N LEU A 146 12.23 12.26 -2.80
CA LEU A 146 10.97 12.06 -3.53
C LEU A 146 11.19 12.14 -5.05
N ASP A 147 11.94 13.13 -5.52
CA ASP A 147 12.22 13.29 -6.95
C ASP A 147 13.03 12.11 -7.51
N ALA A 148 14.05 11.66 -6.78
CA ALA A 148 14.86 10.51 -7.17
C ALA A 148 14.02 9.22 -7.20
N ALA A 149 13.21 8.99 -6.16
CA ALA A 149 12.31 7.85 -6.10
C ALA A 149 11.25 7.89 -7.20
N GLY A 150 10.72 9.07 -7.56
CA GLY A 150 9.76 9.25 -8.63
C GLY A 150 10.30 8.78 -9.98
N ARG A 151 11.53 9.17 -10.33
CA ARG A 151 12.21 8.71 -11.55
C ARG A 151 12.46 7.20 -11.53
N GLN A 152 12.87 6.66 -10.39
CA GLN A 152 13.13 5.23 -10.25
C GLN A 152 11.86 4.38 -10.39
N LEU A 153 10.78 4.76 -9.69
CA LEU A 153 9.47 4.13 -9.84
C LEU A 153 8.94 4.26 -11.28
N GLY A 154 9.19 5.41 -11.94
CA GLY A 154 8.88 5.62 -13.36
C GLY A 154 9.53 4.58 -14.27
N GLY A 155 10.85 4.38 -14.13
CA GLY A 155 11.57 3.37 -14.92
C GLY A 155 11.06 1.94 -14.72
N TRP A 156 10.75 1.55 -13.48
CA TRP A 156 10.13 0.25 -13.21
C TRP A 156 8.69 0.14 -13.72
N PHE A 157 7.94 1.24 -13.68
CA PHE A 157 6.60 1.29 -14.26
C PHE A 157 6.63 1.10 -15.77
N ASP A 158 7.57 1.72 -16.48
CA ASP A 158 7.74 1.56 -17.93
C ASP A 158 8.10 0.12 -18.31
N GLU A 159 8.88 -0.57 -17.48
CA GLU A 159 9.14 -2.01 -17.65
C GLU A 159 7.86 -2.83 -17.41
N PHE A 160 7.15 -2.58 -16.31
CA PHE A 160 5.89 -3.26 -15.99
C PHE A 160 4.83 -3.05 -17.07
N ALA A 161 4.68 -1.83 -17.58
CA ALA A 161 3.70 -1.43 -18.58
C ALA A 161 3.96 -2.02 -19.98
N ARG A 162 5.20 -2.45 -20.26
CA ARG A 162 5.58 -3.12 -21.51
C ARG A 162 5.35 -4.63 -21.50
N ARG A 163 5.07 -5.23 -20.35
CA ARG A 163 4.81 -6.68 -20.24
C ARG A 163 3.56 -7.05 -21.07
N PRO A 164 3.67 -8.03 -22.00
CA PRO A 164 2.51 -8.51 -22.73
C PRO A 164 1.59 -9.30 -21.79
N GLY A 165 0.29 -9.35 -22.12
CA GLY A 165 -0.64 -10.28 -21.50
C GLY A 165 -1.02 -9.97 -20.05
N LEU A 166 -1.00 -8.71 -19.63
CA LEU A 166 -1.45 -8.31 -18.29
C LEU A 166 -2.84 -8.88 -17.97
N SER A 167 -2.96 -9.38 -16.74
CA SER A 167 -4.25 -9.81 -16.20
C SER A 167 -5.22 -8.64 -15.98
N ALA A 168 -6.44 -8.92 -15.49
CA ALA A 168 -7.36 -7.83 -15.17
C ALA A 168 -6.82 -7.03 -13.96
N GLN A 169 -6.40 -7.70 -12.89
CA GLN A 169 -5.83 -7.01 -11.74
C GLN A 169 -4.57 -6.20 -12.10
N GLU A 170 -3.66 -6.75 -12.91
CA GLU A 170 -2.45 -6.04 -13.34
C GLU A 170 -2.78 -4.81 -14.20
N SER A 171 -3.80 -4.91 -15.07
CA SER A 171 -4.27 -3.77 -15.87
C SER A 171 -4.90 -2.68 -14.99
N ALA A 172 -5.67 -3.08 -13.96
CA ALA A 172 -6.24 -2.16 -12.99
C ALA A 172 -5.15 -1.44 -12.20
N LEU A 173 -4.16 -2.18 -11.71
CA LEU A 173 -3.01 -1.61 -11.00
C LEU A 173 -2.16 -0.70 -11.88
N ALA A 174 -1.99 -1.03 -13.17
CA ALA A 174 -1.31 -0.17 -14.13
C ALA A 174 -2.02 1.18 -14.29
N LEU A 175 -3.34 1.16 -14.48
CA LEU A 175 -4.16 2.38 -14.55
C LEU A 175 -4.06 3.20 -13.26
N LEU A 176 -4.21 2.54 -12.10
CA LEU A 176 -4.13 3.17 -10.79
C LEU A 176 -2.76 3.84 -10.53
N ALA A 177 -1.68 3.16 -10.88
CA ALA A 177 -0.31 3.68 -10.78
C ALA A 177 -0.09 4.87 -11.74
N SER A 178 -0.53 4.74 -12.99
CA SER A 178 -0.30 5.75 -14.05
C SER A 178 -0.84 7.13 -13.68
N ARG A 179 -2.01 7.21 -13.04
CA ARG A 179 -2.63 8.46 -12.57
C ARG A 179 -1.75 9.27 -11.62
N ARG A 180 -0.91 8.59 -10.84
CA ARG A 180 -0.06 9.19 -9.82
C ARG A 180 1.40 9.28 -10.25
N ALA A 181 1.73 8.79 -11.44
CA ALA A 181 3.07 8.91 -11.98
C ALA A 181 3.38 10.40 -12.28
N PRO A 182 4.58 10.92 -11.95
CA PRO A 182 4.92 12.34 -12.08
C PRO A 182 4.74 12.90 -13.49
N ASP A 183 5.00 12.08 -14.52
CA ASP A 183 4.93 12.50 -15.92
C ASP A 183 3.54 12.29 -16.56
N GLY A 184 2.50 12.06 -15.74
CA GLY A 184 1.12 11.89 -16.22
C GLY A 184 0.96 10.65 -17.10
N GLY A 185 1.67 9.57 -16.76
CA GLY A 185 1.81 8.35 -17.55
C GLY A 185 0.51 7.95 -18.25
N TYR A 186 0.58 7.86 -19.57
CA TYR A 186 -0.55 7.66 -20.48
C TYR A 186 -1.60 6.70 -19.91
N LEU A 187 -2.82 7.18 -19.67
CA LEU A 187 -3.96 6.29 -19.48
C LEU A 187 -4.15 5.48 -20.76
N ARG A 188 -3.65 4.25 -20.75
CA ARG A 188 -3.69 3.37 -21.91
C ARG A 188 -5.08 2.77 -22.03
N SER A 189 -5.81 3.19 -23.08
CA SER A 189 -7.16 2.69 -23.38
C SER A 189 -7.21 1.16 -23.48
N GLU A 190 -6.11 0.51 -23.86
CA GLU A 190 -6.01 -0.95 -23.92
C GLU A 190 -6.12 -1.63 -22.56
N TRP A 191 -5.67 -0.99 -21.47
CA TRP A 191 -5.81 -1.54 -20.12
C TRP A 191 -7.27 -1.51 -19.69
N ALA A 192 -7.96 -0.38 -19.91
CA ALA A 192 -9.39 -0.26 -19.63
C ALA A 192 -10.20 -1.25 -20.49
N ALA A 193 -9.86 -1.39 -21.77
CA ALA A 193 -10.47 -2.38 -22.65
C ALA A 193 -10.22 -3.82 -22.18
N ASN A 194 -9.03 -4.13 -21.64
CA ASN A 194 -8.74 -5.44 -21.06
C ASN A 194 -9.59 -5.72 -19.81
N LEU A 195 -9.80 -4.72 -18.95
CA LEU A 195 -10.71 -4.84 -17.81
C LEU A 195 -12.12 -5.19 -18.27
N LEU A 196 -12.68 -4.40 -19.20
CA LEU A 196 -14.05 -4.62 -19.70
C LEU A 196 -14.22 -5.99 -20.38
N ARG A 197 -13.24 -6.42 -21.20
CA ARG A 197 -13.28 -7.75 -21.84
C ARG A 197 -13.24 -8.91 -20.85
N ARG A 198 -12.62 -8.73 -19.69
CA ARG A 198 -12.47 -9.77 -18.66
C ARG A 198 -13.57 -9.71 -17.59
N GLN A 199 -14.47 -8.73 -17.68
CA GLN A 199 -15.60 -8.63 -16.76
C GLN A 199 -16.55 -9.81 -16.98
N ARG A 200 -16.98 -10.42 -15.88
CA ARG A 200 -17.99 -11.49 -15.88
C ARG A 200 -19.38 -10.88 -16.02
N HIS A 201 -20.36 -11.71 -16.38
CA HIS A 201 -21.77 -11.29 -16.50
C HIS A 201 -22.36 -10.72 -15.20
N ASP A 202 -21.84 -11.16 -14.04
CA ASP A 202 -22.24 -10.68 -12.71
C ASP A 202 -21.58 -9.35 -12.32
N GLY A 203 -20.80 -8.74 -13.23
CA GLY A 203 -20.07 -7.51 -13.01
C GLY A 203 -18.72 -7.66 -12.30
N SER A 204 -18.36 -8.86 -11.84
CA SER A 204 -17.11 -9.14 -11.13
C SER A 204 -15.97 -9.57 -12.06
N TRP A 205 -14.77 -9.73 -11.50
CA TRP A 205 -13.60 -10.32 -12.16
C TRP A 205 -13.17 -11.60 -11.47
N ALA A 206 -12.36 -12.45 -12.13
CA ALA A 206 -11.79 -13.62 -11.48
C ALA A 206 -10.92 -13.21 -10.27
N ALA A 207 -10.81 -14.09 -9.27
CA ALA A 207 -9.89 -13.86 -8.16
C ALA A 207 -8.46 -14.02 -8.67
N GLU A 208 -7.62 -13.02 -8.42
CA GLU A 208 -6.20 -13.04 -8.78
C GLU A 208 -5.34 -12.90 -7.51
N SER A 209 -4.13 -13.46 -7.55
CA SER A 209 -3.18 -13.38 -6.44
C SER A 209 -2.81 -11.93 -6.16
N LEU A 210 -2.87 -11.52 -4.90
CA LEU A 210 -2.56 -10.16 -4.46
C LEU A 210 -1.28 -10.12 -3.63
N PHE A 211 -1.24 -10.90 -2.55
CA PHE A 211 -0.09 -10.98 -1.67
C PHE A 211 0.20 -12.41 -1.21
N LEU A 212 1.46 -12.63 -0.81
CA LEU A 212 1.94 -13.89 -0.28
C LEU A 212 1.53 -14.03 1.19
N ILE A 213 0.88 -15.14 1.53
CA ILE A 213 0.53 -15.48 2.91
C ILE A 213 1.70 -16.28 3.50
N PRO A 214 2.44 -15.73 4.50
CA PRO A 214 3.49 -16.48 5.16
C PRO A 214 2.85 -17.59 6.03
N HIS A 215 3.14 -18.85 5.74
CA HIS A 215 2.66 -19.98 6.54
C HIS A 215 3.78 -20.55 7.41
N PRO A 216 3.53 -20.83 8.71
CA PRO A 216 4.52 -21.46 9.61
C PRO A 216 5.07 -22.81 9.12
N ALA A 217 4.36 -23.48 8.20
CA ALA A 217 4.65 -24.84 7.73
C ALA A 217 5.42 -24.90 6.39
N ARG A 218 6.11 -23.81 5.99
CA ARG A 218 6.90 -23.70 4.74
C ARG A 218 6.11 -23.85 3.41
N GLN A 219 4.78 -23.84 3.44
CA GLN A 219 3.96 -23.73 2.24
C GLN A 219 3.55 -22.26 2.07
N SER A 220 4.25 -21.51 1.23
CA SER A 220 3.80 -20.16 0.86
C SER A 220 2.58 -20.26 -0.04
N GLY A 221 1.46 -19.68 0.40
CA GLY A 221 0.25 -19.53 -0.41
C GLY A 221 0.13 -18.10 -0.93
N TRP A 222 -0.73 -17.90 -1.94
CA TRP A 222 -1.13 -16.56 -2.36
C TRP A 222 -2.55 -16.28 -1.89
N TYR A 223 -2.75 -15.14 -1.23
CA TYR A 223 -4.08 -14.61 -1.02
C TYR A 223 -4.65 -14.16 -2.37
N ALA A 224 -5.83 -14.65 -2.69
CA ALA A 224 -6.60 -14.22 -3.87
C ALA A 224 -8.06 -14.04 -3.45
N SER A 225 -8.67 -12.92 -3.86
CA SER A 225 -10.05 -12.62 -3.51
C SER A 225 -10.77 -11.95 -4.68
N ARG A 226 -11.90 -12.53 -5.08
CA ARG A 226 -12.77 -11.98 -6.12
C ARG A 226 -13.22 -10.57 -5.80
N LEU A 227 -13.56 -10.34 -4.53
CA LEU A 227 -14.01 -9.04 -4.05
C LEU A 227 -12.92 -7.98 -4.21
N VAL A 228 -11.69 -8.32 -3.82
CA VAL A 228 -10.56 -7.38 -3.90
C VAL A 228 -10.19 -7.09 -5.35
N THR A 229 -10.05 -8.11 -6.20
CA THR A 229 -9.78 -7.91 -7.63
C THR A 229 -10.87 -7.06 -8.28
N THR A 230 -12.14 -7.32 -7.95
CA THR A 230 -13.28 -6.53 -8.45
C THR A 230 -13.23 -5.08 -7.97
N ALA A 231 -12.93 -4.83 -6.70
CA ALA A 231 -12.80 -3.47 -6.15
C ALA A 231 -11.66 -2.68 -6.83
N LEU A 232 -10.53 -3.32 -7.09
CA LEU A 232 -9.41 -2.71 -7.83
C LEU A 232 -9.82 -2.36 -9.26
N CYS A 233 -10.47 -3.29 -9.98
CA CYS A 233 -10.93 -3.07 -11.35
C CYS A 233 -11.96 -1.94 -11.43
N TYR A 234 -12.95 -1.91 -10.52
CA TYR A 234 -13.93 -0.82 -10.45
C TYR A 234 -13.28 0.52 -10.16
N ARG A 235 -12.33 0.57 -9.21
CA ARG A 235 -11.61 1.80 -8.89
C ARG A 235 -10.83 2.30 -10.11
N ALA A 236 -10.13 1.42 -10.82
CA ALA A 236 -9.39 1.77 -12.03
C ALA A 236 -10.31 2.31 -13.14
N LEU A 237 -11.45 1.65 -13.39
CA LEU A 237 -12.42 2.10 -14.40
C LEU A 237 -13.06 3.44 -14.05
N LYS A 238 -13.43 3.66 -12.78
CA LYS A 238 -13.98 4.93 -12.32
C LYS A 238 -12.99 6.08 -12.52
N LEU A 239 -11.70 5.85 -12.27
CA LEU A 239 -10.67 6.85 -12.49
C LEU A 239 -10.48 7.14 -13.98
N PHE A 240 -10.50 6.09 -14.82
CA PHE A 240 -10.40 6.23 -16.27
C PHE A 240 -11.58 7.00 -16.88
N GLU A 241 -12.79 6.87 -16.32
CA GLU A 241 -13.97 7.63 -16.75
C GLU A 241 -13.84 9.13 -16.44
N GLN A 242 -13.28 9.49 -15.27
CA GLN A 242 -13.14 10.88 -14.83
C GLN A 242 -12.13 11.71 -15.64
N GLU A 243 -11.32 11.06 -16.46
CA GLU A 243 -10.27 11.70 -17.27
C GLU A 243 -10.66 11.82 -18.76
N LYS A 244 -11.90 11.43 -19.10
CA LYS A 244 -12.53 11.72 -20.40
C LYS A 244 -13.36 12.99 -20.32
#